data_AF-A0A0J6YQX7-F1
#
_entry.id   AF-A0A0J6YQX7-F1
#
_cell.length_a   1.000
_cell.length_b   1.000
_cell.length_c   1.000
_cell.angle_alpha   90.00
_cell.angle_beta   90.00
_cell.angle_gamma   90.00
#
_symmetry.space_group_name_H-M   'P 1'
#
loop_
_entity.id
_entity.type
_entity.pdbx_description
1 polymer ?
#
loop_
_entity_poly.entity_id
_entity_poly.type
_entity_poly.pdbx_seq_one_letter_code
_entity_poly.pdbx_strand_id
1 'polypeptide(L)'
;MNHTVVKRLSAALMRPFLQQQNPYSSSMFRSFSSTAPSRNADTPNQNEPPTGRSALGKLSEDTKANPLELNTEDVTAKIAEALSNPYGMSLPHHLHVYAHKHNTHLTLTRPNRDPMMSISCGTIGFRKSHRGGYDPAHQLCSYMMAKIQERGFLMDIRQLEVVLRGFGPGREAFTKVLLGPEGKKIREKVVRVTDATRLKFGGTRSPRVRRLG
;
A
#
# COMPACT_ATOMS: atom_id res chain seq x y z
N MET A 1 44.84 -42.39 6.89
CA MET A 1 44.75 -42.50 8.35
C MET A 1 43.71 -41.50 8.84
N ASN A 2 42.77 -42.01 9.63
CA ASN A 2 41.46 -41.42 9.92
C ASN A 2 41.56 -40.27 10.93
N HIS A 3 40.73 -39.23 10.77
CA HIS A 3 40.42 -38.31 11.86
C HIS A 3 38.92 -38.00 11.95
N THR A 4 38.29 -38.82 12.79
CA THR A 4 37.37 -38.51 13.90
C THR A 4 36.29 -37.43 13.74
N VAL A 5 35.05 -37.93 13.78
CA VAL A 5 33.77 -37.23 13.92
C VAL A 5 33.61 -36.61 15.32
N VAL A 6 33.17 -35.35 15.41
CA VAL A 6 32.69 -34.74 16.65
C VAL A 6 31.18 -34.43 16.52
N LYS A 7 30.36 -35.27 17.17
CA LYS A 7 28.95 -34.97 17.49
C LYS A 7 28.92 -34.10 18.75
N ARG A 8 28.26 -32.95 18.72
CA ARG A 8 27.81 -32.25 19.93
C ARG A 8 26.29 -32.16 19.95
N LEU A 9 25.77 -32.52 21.12
CA LEU A 9 24.38 -32.79 21.47
C LEU A 9 23.57 -31.49 21.62
N SER A 10 22.27 -31.65 21.39
CA SER A 10 21.18 -30.71 21.55
C SER A 10 20.96 -30.27 23.00
N ALA A 11 20.74 -28.97 23.23
CA ALA A 11 20.13 -28.45 24.44
C ALA A 11 18.70 -27.96 24.12
N ALA A 12 17.71 -28.70 24.62
CA ALA A 12 16.30 -28.32 24.57
C ALA A 12 15.99 -27.44 25.79
N LEU A 13 15.64 -26.18 25.57
CA LEU A 13 15.11 -25.27 26.60
C LEU A 13 13.60 -25.14 26.40
N MET A 14 12.86 -25.80 27.28
CA MET A 14 11.42 -25.67 27.47
C MET A 14 11.07 -24.23 27.91
N ARG A 15 10.10 -23.61 27.24
CA ARG A 15 9.48 -22.35 27.68
C ARG A 15 8.15 -22.65 28.36
N PRO A 16 7.87 -22.09 29.55
CA PRO A 16 6.58 -22.27 30.21
C PRO A 16 5.50 -21.41 29.53
N PHE A 17 4.37 -22.07 29.31
CA PHE A 17 3.10 -21.55 28.82
C PHE A 17 2.45 -20.67 29.90
N LEU A 18 2.24 -19.39 29.61
CA LEU A 18 1.55 -18.45 30.49
C LEU A 18 0.08 -18.36 30.07
N GLN A 19 -0.81 -18.86 30.92
CA GLN A 19 -2.25 -18.89 30.72
C GLN A 19 -2.87 -17.57 31.18
N GLN A 20 -3.31 -16.74 30.24
CA GLN A 20 -4.07 -15.52 30.53
C GLN A 20 -5.57 -15.84 30.48
N GLN A 21 -6.24 -15.73 31.63
CA GLN A 21 -7.69 -15.88 31.75
C GLN A 21 -8.34 -14.50 31.65
N ASN A 22 -9.28 -14.34 30.70
CA ASN A 22 -10.15 -13.17 30.59
C ASN A 22 -11.48 -13.48 31.27
N PRO A 23 -11.98 -12.66 32.22
CA PRO A 23 -13.37 -12.72 32.64
C PRO A 23 -14.24 -11.90 31.69
N TYR A 24 -15.20 -12.59 31.06
CA TYR A 24 -16.35 -11.97 30.39
C TYR A 24 -17.26 -11.33 31.45
N SER A 25 -17.50 -10.02 31.33
CA SER A 25 -18.62 -9.34 31.95
C SER A 25 -19.27 -8.47 30.89
N SER A 26 -20.46 -8.87 30.43
CA SER A 26 -21.34 -8.04 29.62
C SER A 26 -22.64 -7.88 30.38
N SER A 27 -22.86 -6.70 30.95
CA SER A 27 -24.15 -6.28 31.47
C SER A 27 -24.60 -4.97 30.83
N MET A 28 -25.91 -4.93 30.62
CA MET A 28 -26.78 -3.76 30.51
C MET A 28 -26.74 -2.90 29.24
N PHE A 29 -27.76 -3.17 28.42
CA PHE A 29 -28.63 -2.19 27.77
C PHE A 29 -28.51 -0.74 28.29
N ARG A 30 -28.36 0.19 27.36
CA ARG A 30 -28.84 1.58 27.53
C ARG A 30 -29.37 2.12 26.22
N SER A 31 -30.69 2.29 26.18
CA SER A 31 -31.40 3.08 25.17
C SER A 31 -31.04 4.55 25.35
N PHE A 32 -30.70 5.24 24.27
CA PHE A 32 -30.62 6.70 24.24
C PHE A 32 -31.72 7.24 23.33
N SER A 33 -32.73 7.83 23.98
CA SER A 33 -33.70 8.72 23.37
C SER A 33 -33.03 10.09 23.19
N SER A 34 -33.00 10.62 21.97
CA SER A 34 -32.61 12.00 21.71
C SER A 34 -33.86 12.86 21.56
N THR A 35 -34.12 13.70 22.56
CA THR A 35 -35.04 14.83 22.46
C THR A 35 -34.41 15.92 21.60
N ALA A 36 -35.08 16.31 20.51
CA ALA A 36 -34.72 17.49 19.72
C ALA A 36 -35.39 18.73 20.35
N PRO A 37 -34.67 19.83 20.62
CA PRO A 37 -35.30 21.09 20.97
C PRO A 37 -35.69 21.88 19.71
N SER A 38 -36.93 22.33 19.71
CA SER A 38 -37.53 23.32 18.80
C SER A 38 -36.65 24.58 18.69
N ARG A 39 -36.39 25.04 17.47
CA ARG A 39 -35.86 26.38 17.21
C ARG A 39 -37.00 27.28 16.73
N ASN A 40 -37.33 28.22 17.60
CA ASN A 40 -38.21 29.34 17.33
C ASN A 40 -37.65 30.20 16.19
N ALA A 41 -38.58 30.71 15.37
CA ALA A 41 -38.30 31.65 14.30
C ALA A 41 -38.10 33.05 14.89
N ASP A 42 -36.88 33.57 14.81
CA ASP A 42 -36.60 34.99 15.00
C ASP A 42 -36.32 35.60 13.62
N THR A 43 -37.22 36.50 13.22
CA THR A 43 -37.05 37.42 12.09
C THR A 43 -36.17 38.59 12.53
N PRO A 44 -35.11 38.95 11.78
CA PRO A 44 -34.55 40.29 11.84
C PRO A 44 -34.90 41.04 10.55
N ASN A 45 -35.80 42.00 10.67
CA ASN A 45 -35.88 43.12 9.75
C ASN A 45 -35.05 44.26 10.35
N GLN A 46 -33.91 44.61 9.77
CA GLN A 46 -33.39 45.98 9.67
C GLN A 46 -32.35 46.07 8.55
N ASN A 47 -32.51 47.11 7.74
CA ASN A 47 -31.63 47.57 6.69
C ASN A 47 -30.23 47.94 7.25
N GLU A 48 -29.18 47.27 6.78
CA GLU A 48 -27.80 47.76 6.75
C GLU A 48 -27.08 47.04 5.59
N PRO A 49 -26.28 47.73 4.74
CA PRO A 49 -25.57 47.06 3.66
C PRO A 49 -24.41 46.22 4.22
N PRO A 50 -24.33 44.91 3.93
CA PRO A 50 -23.16 44.13 4.33
C PRO A 50 -22.01 44.48 3.40
N THR A 51 -21.12 45.34 3.91
CA THR A 51 -19.78 45.62 3.38
C THR A 51 -18.90 44.37 3.56
N GLY A 52 -19.25 43.29 2.87
CA GLY A 52 -18.53 42.01 2.90
C GLY A 52 -17.64 41.88 1.66
N ARG A 53 -16.36 42.15 1.82
CA ARG A 53 -15.35 41.96 0.76
C ARG A 53 -15.41 40.52 0.22
N SER A 54 -15.46 40.38 -1.10
CA SER A 54 -15.42 39.08 -1.78
C SER A 54 -14.17 38.29 -1.38
N ALA A 55 -14.23 36.96 -1.42
CA ALA A 55 -13.07 36.09 -1.17
C ALA A 55 -11.86 36.43 -2.06
N LEU A 56 -12.12 37.03 -3.23
CA LEU A 56 -11.11 37.58 -4.14
C LEU A 56 -10.37 38.79 -3.54
N GLY A 57 -11.06 39.65 -2.78
CA GLY A 57 -10.45 40.79 -2.07
C GLY A 57 -9.54 40.35 -0.92
N LYS A 58 -9.89 39.26 -0.22
CA LYS A 58 -9.02 38.68 0.82
C LYS A 58 -7.71 38.13 0.25
N LEU A 59 -7.75 37.55 -0.96
CA LEU A 59 -6.54 37.05 -1.63
C LEU A 59 -5.55 38.17 -2.00
N SER A 60 -6.08 39.37 -2.29
CA SER A 60 -5.27 40.53 -2.70
C SER A 60 -4.62 41.29 -1.52
N GLU A 61 -5.11 41.12 -0.30
CA GLU A 61 -4.53 41.73 0.90
C GLU A 61 -3.45 40.86 1.55
N ASP A 62 -3.58 39.52 1.48
CA ASP A 62 -2.53 38.61 1.95
C ASP A 62 -1.23 38.71 1.10
N THR A 63 -1.30 39.28 -0.11
CA THR A 63 -0.09 39.53 -0.93
C THR A 63 0.70 40.78 -0.49
N LYS A 64 0.18 41.60 0.43
CA LYS A 64 0.81 42.87 0.83
C LYS A 64 1.60 42.80 2.14
N ALA A 65 1.49 41.72 2.91
CA ALA A 65 1.99 41.69 4.30
C ALA A 65 3.31 40.95 4.51
N ASN A 66 3.94 40.36 3.48
CA ASN A 66 5.32 39.88 3.54
C ASN A 66 5.90 39.87 2.12
N PRO A 67 6.98 40.61 1.82
CA PRO A 67 7.82 40.25 0.69
C PRO A 67 8.57 38.98 1.10
N LEU A 68 7.87 37.83 1.05
CA LEU A 68 8.53 36.55 0.99
C LEU A 68 9.43 36.62 -0.23
N GLU A 69 10.74 36.47 -0.02
CA GLU A 69 11.70 36.18 -1.07
C GLU A 69 11.21 34.92 -1.80
N LEU A 70 10.34 35.14 -2.78
CA LEU A 70 9.80 34.11 -3.62
C LEU A 70 10.89 33.88 -4.66
N ASN A 71 11.80 32.96 -4.36
CA ASN A 71 12.91 32.66 -5.25
C ASN A 71 12.37 32.44 -6.66
N THR A 72 12.79 33.28 -7.61
CA THR A 72 12.40 33.20 -9.01
C THR A 72 12.66 31.79 -9.57
N GLU A 73 13.69 31.12 -9.07
CA GLU A 73 14.05 29.73 -9.33
C GLU A 73 12.93 28.73 -8.93
N ASP A 74 12.33 28.89 -7.75
CA ASP A 74 11.27 28.00 -7.25
C ASP A 74 9.95 28.20 -8.01
N VAL A 75 9.67 29.45 -8.40
CA VAL A 75 8.49 29.81 -9.20
C VAL A 75 8.63 29.29 -10.62
N THR A 76 9.80 29.48 -11.24
CA THR A 76 10.09 28.96 -12.58
C THR A 76 10.09 27.44 -12.60
N ALA A 77 10.61 26.76 -11.58
CA ALA A 77 10.55 25.30 -11.45
C ALA A 77 9.10 24.78 -11.32
N LYS A 78 8.26 25.44 -10.51
CA LYS A 78 6.83 25.08 -10.39
C LYS A 78 6.04 25.33 -11.67
N ILE A 79 6.32 26.42 -12.38
CA ILE A 79 5.72 26.71 -13.69
C ILE A 79 6.19 25.70 -14.73
N ALA A 80 7.47 25.31 -14.72
CA ALA A 80 8.01 24.28 -15.60
C ALA A 80 7.41 22.89 -15.30
N GLU A 81 7.23 22.52 -14.03
CA GLU A 81 6.55 21.26 -13.65
C GLU A 81 5.09 21.27 -14.14
N ALA A 82 4.37 22.38 -13.94
CA ALA A 82 2.99 22.55 -14.39
C ALA A 82 2.84 22.55 -15.93
N LEU A 83 3.79 23.14 -16.66
CA LEU A 83 3.81 23.13 -18.13
C LEU A 83 4.23 21.76 -18.69
N SER A 84 5.16 21.05 -18.04
CA SER A 84 5.56 19.70 -18.47
C SER A 84 4.44 18.68 -18.24
N ASN A 85 3.58 18.94 -17.26
CA ASN A 85 2.50 18.05 -16.89
C ASN A 85 1.16 18.80 -16.79
N PRO A 86 0.60 19.24 -17.93
CA PRO A 86 -0.60 20.08 -17.99
C PRO A 86 -1.85 19.39 -17.41
N TYR A 87 -1.81 18.07 -17.23
CA TYR A 87 -2.87 17.28 -16.61
C TYR A 87 -2.53 16.79 -15.19
N GLY A 88 -1.37 17.17 -14.62
CA GLY A 88 -0.90 16.69 -13.32
C GLY A 88 -0.70 15.17 -13.22
N MET A 89 -0.71 14.45 -14.35
CA MET A 89 -0.60 13.00 -14.37
C MET A 89 0.87 12.60 -14.32
N SER A 90 1.43 12.49 -13.12
CA SER A 90 2.73 11.83 -12.96
C SER A 90 2.59 10.38 -13.41
N LEU A 91 3.50 9.88 -14.25
CA LEU A 91 3.49 8.47 -14.64
C LEU A 91 3.44 7.59 -13.37
N PRO A 92 2.53 6.61 -13.30
CA PRO A 92 2.36 5.81 -12.11
C PRO A 92 3.59 4.92 -11.89
N HIS A 93 3.94 4.71 -10.62
CA HIS A 93 4.87 3.65 -10.24
C HIS A 93 4.21 2.29 -10.49
N HIS A 94 4.99 1.21 -10.63
CA HIS A 94 4.42 -0.11 -10.81
C HIS A 94 4.78 -1.05 -9.67
N LEU A 95 3.76 -1.69 -9.10
CA LEU A 95 3.89 -2.81 -8.18
C LEU A 95 3.59 -4.11 -8.91
N HIS A 96 4.65 -4.81 -9.30
CA HIS A 96 4.55 -6.09 -9.98
C HIS A 96 4.36 -7.23 -8.98
N VAL A 97 3.32 -8.03 -9.21
CA VAL A 97 3.00 -9.22 -8.46
C VAL A 97 3.10 -10.41 -9.40
N TYR A 98 4.19 -11.16 -9.29
CA TYR A 98 4.38 -12.39 -10.07
C TYR A 98 4.15 -13.62 -9.20
N ALA A 99 2.98 -14.22 -9.35
CA ALA A 99 2.53 -15.38 -8.59
C ALA A 99 2.49 -16.62 -9.48
N HIS A 100 3.39 -17.57 -9.24
CA HIS A 100 3.41 -18.87 -9.91
C HIS A 100 3.29 -20.02 -8.89
N LYS A 101 3.19 -21.27 -9.36
CA LYS A 101 2.88 -22.43 -8.52
C LYS A 101 3.80 -22.62 -7.30
N HIS A 102 5.07 -22.22 -7.37
CA HIS A 102 6.07 -22.57 -6.36
C HIS A 102 6.63 -21.37 -5.58
N ASN A 103 6.30 -20.14 -5.97
CA ASN A 103 6.77 -18.94 -5.28
C ASN A 103 5.97 -17.69 -5.73
N THR A 104 6.10 -16.62 -4.96
CA THR A 104 5.56 -15.30 -5.28
C THR A 104 6.68 -14.27 -5.21
N HIS A 105 6.71 -13.37 -6.18
CA HIS A 105 7.68 -12.28 -6.27
C HIS A 105 6.92 -10.95 -6.31
N LEU A 106 7.35 -10.01 -5.47
CA LEU A 106 6.85 -8.64 -5.43
C LEU A 106 7.99 -7.71 -5.82
N THR A 107 7.73 -6.84 -6.78
CA THR A 107 8.72 -5.86 -7.24
C THR A 107 8.06 -4.50 -7.37
N LEU A 108 8.54 -3.53 -6.60
CA LEU A 108 8.18 -2.13 -6.71
C LEU A 108 9.19 -1.44 -7.64
N THR A 109 8.67 -0.73 -8.64
CA THR A 109 9.48 -0.06 -9.65
C THR A 109 9.08 1.40 -9.80
N ARG A 110 10.04 2.23 -10.22
CA ARG A 110 9.80 3.61 -10.66
C ARG A 110 8.98 3.62 -11.97
N PRO A 111 8.45 4.78 -12.38
CA PRO A 111 7.77 4.90 -13.68
C PRO A 111 8.67 4.54 -14.87
N ASN A 112 9.99 4.73 -14.73
CA ASN A 112 11.00 4.31 -15.71
C ASN A 112 11.26 2.78 -15.71
N ARG A 113 10.48 2.00 -14.94
CA ARG A 113 10.62 0.54 -14.74
C ARG A 113 11.92 0.10 -14.04
N ASP A 114 12.62 1.03 -13.42
CA ASP A 114 13.79 0.76 -12.58
C ASP A 114 13.35 0.16 -11.22
N PRO A 115 13.87 -1.02 -10.80
CA PRO A 115 13.45 -1.67 -9.57
C PRO A 115 13.98 -0.97 -8.32
N MET A 116 13.06 -0.48 -7.47
CA MET A 116 13.37 0.10 -6.16
C MET A 116 13.52 -0.97 -5.09
N MET A 117 12.62 -1.95 -5.11
CA MET A 117 12.60 -3.06 -4.15
C MET A 117 12.08 -4.32 -4.82
N SER A 118 12.77 -5.43 -4.65
CA SER A 118 12.33 -6.74 -5.13
C SER A 118 12.52 -7.77 -4.03
N ILE A 119 11.43 -8.43 -3.64
CA ILE A 119 11.43 -9.47 -2.61
C ILE A 119 10.55 -10.64 -3.03
N SER A 120 10.81 -11.80 -2.43
CA SER A 120 10.04 -13.02 -2.66
C SER A 120 9.82 -13.78 -1.36
N CYS A 121 8.98 -14.82 -1.35
CA CYS A 121 8.75 -15.62 -0.14
C CYS A 121 10.07 -16.20 0.40
N GLY A 122 11.03 -16.48 -0.47
CA GLY A 122 12.37 -16.94 -0.09
C GLY A 122 13.20 -15.91 0.69
N THR A 123 12.98 -14.62 0.45
CA THR A 123 13.68 -13.52 1.14
C THR A 123 13.30 -13.44 2.61
N ILE A 124 12.05 -13.76 2.95
CA ILE A 124 11.52 -13.76 4.33
C ILE A 124 11.99 -14.98 5.12
N GLY A 125 12.42 -16.03 4.43
CA GLY A 125 13.00 -17.22 5.06
C GLY A 125 12.30 -18.52 4.70
N PHE A 126 11.19 -18.49 3.94
CA PHE A 126 10.53 -19.71 3.49
C PHE A 126 11.43 -20.52 2.56
N ARG A 127 11.58 -21.82 2.84
CA ARG A 127 12.46 -22.72 2.08
C ARG A 127 11.66 -23.76 1.30
N LYS A 128 12.18 -24.11 0.12
CA LYS A 128 11.67 -25.21 -0.73
C LYS A 128 10.17 -25.10 -1.01
N SER A 129 9.38 -26.12 -0.66
CA SER A 129 7.93 -26.23 -0.89
C SER A 129 7.12 -25.17 -0.14
N HIS A 130 7.59 -24.74 1.03
CA HIS A 130 6.91 -23.75 1.88
C HIS A 130 6.84 -22.35 1.26
N ARG A 131 7.41 -22.11 0.09
CA ARG A 131 7.34 -20.81 -0.62
C ARG A 131 6.09 -20.66 -1.49
N GLY A 132 5.50 -21.77 -1.92
CA GLY A 132 4.41 -21.79 -2.91
C GLY A 132 3.01 -21.70 -2.33
N GLY A 133 2.86 -21.65 -1.00
CA GLY A 133 1.57 -21.60 -0.33
C GLY A 133 0.90 -20.23 -0.35
N TYR A 134 -0.34 -20.18 0.12
CA TYR A 134 -1.10 -18.94 0.33
C TYR A 134 -0.52 -18.12 1.51
N ASP A 135 -0.35 -18.74 2.67
CA ASP A 135 0.18 -18.13 3.89
C ASP A 135 1.57 -17.46 3.70
N PRO A 136 2.59 -18.12 3.13
CA PRO A 136 3.89 -17.46 2.91
C PRO A 136 3.81 -16.25 1.98
N ALA A 137 2.88 -16.27 1.01
CA ALA A 137 2.64 -15.14 0.13
C ALA A 137 1.90 -14.00 0.84
N HIS A 138 0.96 -14.31 1.74
CA HIS A 138 0.31 -13.30 2.56
C HIS A 138 1.33 -12.56 3.43
N GLN A 139 2.16 -13.30 4.17
CA GLN A 139 3.24 -12.74 5.00
C GLN A 139 4.23 -11.92 4.17
N LEU A 140 4.52 -12.36 2.93
CA LEU A 140 5.32 -11.59 1.98
C LEU A 140 4.72 -10.25 1.63
N CYS A 141 3.42 -10.22 1.35
CA CYS A 141 2.74 -8.99 1.01
C CYS A 141 2.72 -8.04 2.21
N SER A 142 2.37 -8.53 3.40
CA SER A 142 2.39 -7.77 4.66
C SER A 142 3.77 -7.14 4.90
N TYR A 143 4.82 -7.93 4.77
CA TYR A 143 6.20 -7.50 4.92
C TYR A 143 6.61 -6.46 3.88
N MET A 144 6.20 -6.62 2.61
CA MET A 144 6.44 -5.62 1.56
C MET A 144 5.78 -4.29 1.91
N MET A 145 4.50 -4.31 2.29
CA MET A 145 3.74 -3.09 2.60
C MET A 145 4.36 -2.34 3.80
N ALA A 146 4.83 -3.08 4.81
CA ALA A 146 5.58 -2.50 5.93
C ALA A 146 6.92 -1.91 5.46
N LYS A 147 7.70 -2.62 4.64
CA LYS A 147 8.99 -2.14 4.13
C LYS A 147 8.87 -0.91 3.23
N ILE A 148 7.81 -0.79 2.44
CA ILE A 148 7.54 0.41 1.64
C ILE A 148 7.29 1.61 2.58
N GLN A 149 6.62 1.40 3.71
CA GLN A 149 6.41 2.44 4.73
C GLN A 149 7.69 2.82 5.47
N GLU A 150 8.46 1.83 5.93
CA GLU A 150 9.71 2.05 6.65
C GLU A 150 10.75 2.80 5.81
N ARG A 151 10.82 2.53 4.50
CA ARG A 151 11.76 3.20 3.59
C ARG A 151 11.31 4.56 3.09
N GLY A 152 10.12 5.03 3.48
CA GLY A 152 9.62 6.35 3.08
C GLY A 152 9.13 6.46 1.63
N PHE A 153 9.05 5.36 0.87
CA PHE A 153 8.62 5.38 -0.53
C PHE A 153 7.18 5.85 -0.74
N LEU A 154 6.36 5.91 0.32
CA LEU A 154 5.03 6.51 0.22
C LEU A 154 5.09 7.99 -0.13
N MET A 155 6.12 8.73 0.25
CA MET A 155 6.20 10.16 -0.08
C MET A 155 6.46 10.36 -1.58
N ASP A 156 7.28 9.49 -2.17
CA ASP A 156 7.66 9.56 -3.58
C ASP A 156 6.54 9.08 -4.52
N ILE A 157 5.78 8.06 -4.10
CA ILE A 157 4.73 7.46 -4.92
C ILE A 157 3.48 8.36 -4.86
N ARG A 158 3.22 9.13 -5.92
CA ARG A 158 1.93 9.85 -6.09
C ARG A 158 0.83 8.93 -6.59
N GLN A 159 1.12 8.15 -7.64
CA GLN A 159 0.21 7.21 -8.26
C GLN A 159 0.87 5.83 -8.41
N LEU A 160 0.09 4.76 -8.25
CA LEU A 160 0.54 3.38 -8.33
C LEU A 160 -0.34 2.55 -9.26
N GLU A 161 0.29 1.74 -10.10
CA GLU A 161 -0.34 0.69 -10.90
C GLU A 161 0.04 -0.68 -10.32
N VAL A 162 -0.96 -1.51 -10.06
CA VAL A 162 -0.77 -2.90 -9.65
C VAL A 162 -0.77 -3.79 -10.88
N VAL A 163 0.33 -4.50 -11.12
CA VAL A 163 0.47 -5.40 -12.28
C VAL A 163 0.50 -6.84 -11.80
N LEU A 164 -0.56 -7.58 -12.06
CA LEU A 164 -0.70 -8.99 -11.69
C LEU A 164 -0.19 -9.90 -12.82
N ARG A 165 0.59 -10.92 -12.48
CA ARG A 165 1.07 -11.92 -13.45
C ARG A 165 0.99 -13.32 -12.87
N GLY A 166 0.27 -14.19 -13.57
CA GLY A 166 0.07 -15.59 -13.19
C GLY A 166 -1.11 -15.78 -12.25
N PHE A 167 -1.46 -17.05 -12.02
CA PHE A 167 -2.62 -17.49 -11.25
C PHE A 167 -2.20 -18.37 -10.06
N GLY A 168 -1.00 -18.16 -9.51
CA GLY A 168 -0.58 -18.84 -8.28
C GLY A 168 -1.34 -18.35 -7.04
N PRO A 169 -1.32 -19.09 -5.93
CA PRO A 169 -2.05 -18.75 -4.70
C PRO A 169 -1.65 -17.40 -4.11
N GLY A 170 -0.42 -16.93 -4.39
CA GLY A 170 0.04 -15.62 -3.95
C GLY A 170 -0.70 -14.43 -4.56
N ARG A 171 -1.40 -14.61 -5.68
CA ARG A 171 -2.22 -13.55 -6.28
C ARG A 171 -3.43 -13.21 -5.41
N GLU A 172 -4.12 -14.23 -4.92
CA GLU A 172 -5.24 -14.03 -3.99
C GLU A 172 -4.75 -13.50 -2.66
N ALA A 173 -3.63 -14.03 -2.15
CA ALA A 173 -3.03 -13.55 -0.91
C ALA A 173 -2.69 -12.05 -0.98
N PHE A 174 -2.07 -11.61 -2.09
CA PHE A 174 -1.78 -10.20 -2.33
C PHE A 174 -3.04 -9.35 -2.38
N THR A 175 -4.08 -9.82 -3.06
CA THR A 175 -5.35 -9.08 -3.19
C THR A 175 -6.00 -8.88 -1.83
N LYS A 176 -5.98 -9.89 -0.94
CA LYS A 176 -6.51 -9.77 0.42
C LYS A 176 -5.69 -8.82 1.29
N VAL A 177 -4.36 -8.85 1.19
CA VAL A 177 -3.49 -7.91 1.92
C VAL A 177 -3.70 -6.47 1.44
N LEU A 178 -3.81 -6.25 0.13
CA LEU A 178 -4.04 -4.93 -0.45
C LEU A 178 -5.39 -4.34 -0.02
N LEU A 179 -6.44 -5.16 0.05
CA LEU A 179 -7.77 -4.75 0.50
C LEU A 179 -7.89 -4.68 2.02
N GLY A 180 -7.01 -5.37 2.75
CA GLY A 180 -6.94 -5.38 4.21
C GLY A 180 -6.31 -4.13 4.81
N PRO A 181 -6.07 -4.14 6.14
CA PRO A 181 -5.54 -2.98 6.87
C PRO A 181 -4.09 -2.65 6.50
N GLU A 182 -3.28 -3.66 6.18
CA GLU A 182 -1.86 -3.52 5.83
C GLU A 182 -1.67 -2.72 4.54
N GLY A 183 -2.56 -2.90 3.58
CA GLY A 183 -2.56 -2.22 2.30
C GLY A 183 -3.21 -0.84 2.31
N LYS A 184 -3.86 -0.40 3.39
CA LYS A 184 -4.71 0.81 3.44
C LYS A 184 -4.04 2.05 2.81
N LYS A 185 -2.82 2.38 3.25
CA LYS A 185 -2.08 3.57 2.77
C LYS A 185 -1.67 3.48 1.30
N ILE A 186 -1.45 2.27 0.80
CA ILE A 186 -1.03 2.04 -0.58
C ILE A 186 -2.24 1.97 -1.51
N ARG A 187 -3.36 1.39 -1.03
CA ARG A 187 -4.64 1.28 -1.73
C ARG A 187 -5.16 2.64 -2.21
N GLU A 188 -5.02 3.68 -1.40
CA GLU A 188 -5.43 5.05 -1.74
C GLU A 188 -4.69 5.62 -2.96
N LYS A 189 -3.51 5.08 -3.27
CA LYS A 189 -2.66 5.52 -4.40
C LYS A 189 -2.84 4.68 -5.66
N VAL A 190 -3.60 3.58 -5.58
CA VAL A 190 -3.79 2.67 -6.72
C VAL A 190 -4.74 3.31 -7.73
N VAL A 191 -4.23 3.62 -8.92
CA VAL A 191 -5.01 4.21 -10.02
C VAL A 191 -5.46 3.13 -11.00
N ARG A 192 -4.62 2.10 -11.22
CA ARG A 192 -4.87 1.05 -12.21
C ARG A 192 -4.48 -0.32 -11.69
N VAL A 193 -5.26 -1.33 -12.09
CA VAL A 193 -4.93 -2.75 -11.91
C VAL A 193 -4.89 -3.40 -13.29
N THR A 194 -3.74 -3.97 -13.64
CA THR A 194 -3.48 -4.57 -14.96
C THR A 194 -3.09 -6.03 -14.78
N ASP A 195 -3.59 -6.91 -15.65
CA ASP A 195 -3.10 -8.29 -15.75
C ASP A 195 -2.09 -8.39 -16.91
N ALA A 196 -0.89 -8.86 -16.61
CA ALA A 196 0.20 -9.07 -17.56
C ALA A 196 0.60 -10.56 -17.63
N THR A 197 -0.38 -11.47 -17.46
CA THR A 197 -0.17 -12.91 -17.62
C THR A 197 0.18 -13.22 -19.08
N ARG A 198 1.32 -13.87 -19.29
CA ARG A 198 1.87 -14.11 -20.63
C ARG A 198 1.18 -15.31 -21.27
N LEU A 199 0.63 -15.10 -22.46
CA LEU A 199 0.10 -16.14 -23.35
C LEU A 199 0.90 -16.13 -24.66
N LYS A 200 1.03 -17.30 -25.30
CA LYS A 200 1.71 -17.44 -26.59
C LYS A 200 0.72 -17.88 -27.66
N PHE A 201 0.82 -17.31 -28.86
CA PHE A 201 0.08 -17.76 -30.05
C PHE A 201 0.96 -18.75 -30.83
N GLY A 202 0.66 -20.04 -30.73
CA GLY A 202 1.52 -21.11 -31.27
C GLY A 202 2.83 -21.24 -30.48
N GLY A 203 3.83 -20.41 -30.80
CA GLY A 203 5.11 -20.33 -30.08
C GLY A 203 5.88 -21.66 -29.97
N THR A 204 6.83 -21.72 -29.02
CA THR A 204 7.61 -22.95 -28.77
C THR A 204 6.73 -24.06 -28.18
N ARG A 205 7.01 -25.33 -28.50
CA ARG A 205 6.26 -26.46 -27.95
C ARG A 205 6.39 -26.55 -26.42
N SER A 206 5.28 -26.71 -25.71
CA SER A 206 5.26 -26.93 -24.25
C SER A 206 5.78 -28.33 -23.87
N PRO A 207 6.30 -28.52 -22.64
CA PRO A 207 6.70 -29.85 -22.15
C PRO A 207 5.57 -30.88 -22.28
N ARG A 208 5.93 -32.14 -22.56
CA ARG A 208 4.97 -33.26 -22.62
C ARG A 208 4.26 -33.40 -21.26
N VAL A 209 2.96 -33.74 -21.30
CA VAL A 209 2.15 -34.02 -20.11
C VAL A 209 2.83 -35.10 -19.25
N ARG A 210 2.91 -34.84 -17.94
CA ARG A 210 3.53 -35.75 -16.97
C ARG A 210 2.59 -36.92 -16.65
N ARG A 211 3.14 -38.11 -16.45
CA ARG A 211 2.43 -39.28 -15.93
C ARG A 211 2.62 -39.27 -14.40
N LEU A 212 1.56 -38.98 -13.65
CA LEU A 212 1.59 -38.82 -12.19
C LEU A 212 0.72 -39.85 -11.45
N GLY A 213 0.27 -40.89 -12.16
CA GLY A 213 -0.44 -42.04 -11.59
C GLY A 213 0.51 -42.96 -10.84
#